data_AF-D7E5I2-F1
#
_entry.id   AF-D7E5I2-F1
#
_cell.length_a   1.000
_cell.length_b   1.000
_cell.length_c   1.000
_cell.angle_alpha   90.00
_cell.angle_beta   90.00
_cell.angle_gamma   90.00
#
_symmetry.space_group_name_H-M   'P 1'
#
loop_
_entity.id
_entity.type
_entity.pdbx_description
1 polymer ?
#
loop_
_entity_poly.entity_id
_entity_poly.type
_entity_poly.pdbx_seq_one_letter_code
_entity_poly.pdbx_strand_id
1 'polypeptide(L)'
;MNAFQPSRPPLQPEKQRRSVPRPKKHLHQRSYQIMALETSAKITVNLVIITAAVSALVQLLPYHWLQQDKLREIRTEVKLMEARVNSLRTEFSRNFDPSQAKSIRQEQSYRFDPSQRQVILINPDLKDAEQSYSSP
;
A
#
# COMPACT_ATOMS: atom_id res chain seq x y z
N MET A 1 -54.98 68.70 92.16
CA MET A 1 -53.55 68.30 92.26
C MET A 1 -53.30 67.28 91.17
N ASN A 2 -52.57 67.66 90.11
CA ASN A 2 -52.28 66.78 88.96
C ASN A 2 -50.87 66.20 89.12
N ALA A 3 -50.76 64.86 89.13
CA ALA A 3 -49.47 64.17 89.16
C ALA A 3 -49.01 63.90 87.73
N PHE A 4 -47.86 64.45 87.35
CA PHE A 4 -47.21 64.17 86.07
C PHE A 4 -46.58 62.79 86.11
N GLN A 5 -47.01 61.90 85.22
CA GLN A 5 -46.44 60.58 85.04
C GLN A 5 -45.28 60.69 84.03
N PRO A 6 -44.04 60.31 84.35
CA PRO A 6 -42.94 60.38 83.40
C PRO A 6 -43.07 59.26 82.36
N SER A 7 -43.18 59.65 81.09
CA SER A 7 -43.24 58.77 79.93
C SER A 7 -41.91 58.04 79.72
N ARG A 8 -41.93 56.70 79.77
CA ARG A 8 -40.79 55.85 79.38
C ARG A 8 -40.52 55.98 77.87
N PRO A 9 -39.26 56.12 77.43
CA PRO A 9 -38.92 56.08 76.01
C PRO A 9 -39.12 54.66 75.44
N PRO A 10 -39.59 54.52 74.19
CA PRO A 10 -39.74 53.21 73.58
C PRO A 10 -38.38 52.55 73.35
N LEU A 11 -38.26 51.28 73.72
CA LEU A 11 -37.12 50.42 73.38
C LEU A 11 -37.03 50.30 71.85
N GLN A 12 -36.00 50.88 71.26
CA GLN A 12 -35.70 50.66 69.83
C GLN A 12 -35.29 49.19 69.63
N PRO A 13 -35.85 48.49 68.63
CA PRO A 13 -35.39 47.16 68.29
C PRO A 13 -33.93 47.23 67.86
N GLU A 14 -33.09 46.44 68.53
CA GLU A 14 -31.67 46.31 68.22
C GLU A 14 -31.53 45.87 66.76
N LYS A 15 -30.99 46.78 65.93
CA LYS A 15 -30.77 46.56 64.50
C LYS A 15 -29.80 45.37 64.36
N GLN A 16 -30.33 44.17 64.11
CA GLN A 16 -29.52 43.00 63.78
C GLN A 16 -28.65 43.36 62.58
N ARG A 17 -27.35 43.48 62.83
CA ARG A 17 -26.34 43.80 61.84
C ARG A 17 -26.23 42.61 60.89
N ARG A 18 -26.98 42.67 59.78
CA ARG A 18 -26.96 41.65 58.73
C ARG A 18 -25.53 41.57 58.18
N SER A 19 -24.83 40.48 58.48
CA SER A 19 -23.50 40.21 57.92
C SER A 19 -23.68 39.87 56.44
N VAL A 20 -23.49 40.87 55.58
CA VAL A 20 -23.48 40.64 54.13
C VAL A 20 -22.19 39.87 53.81
N PRO A 21 -22.27 38.69 53.14
CA PRO A 21 -21.06 37.95 52.79
C PRO A 21 -20.20 38.80 51.85
N ARG A 22 -18.96 39.08 52.29
CA ARG A 22 -17.99 39.86 51.50
C ARG A 22 -17.65 39.06 50.23
N PRO A 23 -17.86 39.59 49.02
CA PRO A 23 -17.58 38.87 47.79
C PRO A 23 -16.07 38.63 47.66
N LYS A 24 -15.62 37.40 47.87
CA LYS A 24 -14.23 36.97 47.65
C LYS A 24 -13.94 36.80 46.16
N LYS A 25 -14.11 37.85 45.35
CA LYS A 25 -13.93 37.81 43.88
C LYS A 25 -12.51 37.43 43.44
N HIS A 26 -11.49 37.80 44.22
CA HIS A 26 -10.08 37.67 43.81
C HIS A 26 -9.52 36.24 43.95
N LEU A 27 -10.09 35.40 44.82
CA LEU A 27 -9.63 34.01 45.00
C LEU A 27 -10.03 33.14 43.80
N HIS A 28 -11.23 33.37 43.26
CA HIS A 28 -11.73 32.63 42.10
C HIS A 28 -10.94 32.92 40.82
N GLN A 29 -10.50 34.16 40.62
CA GLN A 29 -9.73 34.51 39.42
C GLN A 29 -8.39 33.76 39.37
N ARG A 30 -7.70 33.64 40.52
CA ARG A 30 -6.44 32.88 40.61
C ARG A 30 -6.68 31.37 40.45
N SER A 31 -7.79 30.83 40.97
CA SER A 31 -8.14 29.42 40.77
C SER A 31 -8.46 29.10 39.31
N TYR A 32 -9.14 29.99 38.58
CA TYR A 32 -9.40 29.81 37.15
C TYR A 32 -8.12 29.84 36.32
N GLN A 33 -7.16 30.72 36.66
CA GLN A 33 -5.85 30.75 35.98
C GLN A 33 -5.08 29.45 36.20
N ILE A 34 -5.06 28.94 37.44
CA ILE A 34 -4.40 27.66 37.76
C ILE A 34 -5.09 26.50 37.02
N MET A 35 -6.43 26.47 37.01
CA MET A 35 -7.22 25.46 36.31
C MET A 35 -7.00 25.51 34.79
N ALA A 36 -6.91 26.71 34.20
CA ALA A 36 -6.63 26.87 32.78
C ALA A 36 -5.22 26.39 32.42
N LEU A 37 -4.23 26.69 33.26
CA LEU A 37 -2.85 26.24 33.07
C LEU A 37 -2.77 24.71 33.14
N GLU A 38 -3.39 24.09 34.15
CA GLU A 38 -3.47 22.64 34.28
C GLU A 38 -4.15 22.00 33.06
N THR A 39 -5.27 22.57 32.60
CA THR A 39 -6.01 22.07 31.44
C THR A 39 -5.17 22.19 30.16
N SER A 40 -4.48 23.32 29.96
CA SER A 40 -3.60 23.52 28.81
C SER A 40 -2.42 22.54 28.80
N ALA A 41 -1.86 22.24 29.98
CA ALA A 41 -0.81 21.24 30.12
C ALA A 41 -1.32 19.84 29.76
N LYS A 42 -2.50 19.45 30.27
CA LYS A 42 -3.15 18.16 29.93
C LYS A 42 -3.40 18.03 28.42
N ILE A 43 -3.91 19.09 27.79
CA ILE A 43 -4.15 19.11 26.34
C ILE A 43 -2.84 18.99 25.57
N THR A 44 -1.80 19.73 25.97
CA THR A 44 -0.48 19.70 25.33
C THR A 44 0.12 18.30 25.37
N VAL A 45 0.06 17.62 26.51
CA VAL A 45 0.57 16.25 26.66
C VAL A 45 -0.16 15.30 25.70
N ASN A 46 -1.49 15.36 25.66
CA ASN A 46 -2.28 14.53 24.73
C ASN A 46 -1.94 14.83 23.26
N LEU A 47 -1.73 16.10 22.91
CA LEU A 47 -1.34 16.50 21.56
C LEU A 47 0.03 15.93 21.18
N VAL A 48 0.99 15.94 22.10
CA VAL A 48 2.32 15.34 21.91
C VAL A 48 2.19 13.84 21.68
N ILE A 49 1.38 13.13 22.49
CA ILE A 49 1.15 11.68 22.34
C ILE A 49 0.50 11.37 20.98
N ILE A 50 -0.53 12.11 20.58
CA ILE A 50 -1.20 11.94 19.29
C ILE A 50 -0.21 12.18 18.15
N THR A 51 0.59 13.24 18.23
CA THR A 51 1.58 13.57 17.20
C THR A 51 2.65 12.47 17.08
N ALA A 52 3.14 11.96 18.22
CA ALA A 52 4.08 10.84 18.25
C ALA A 52 3.46 9.56 17.67
N ALA A 53 2.21 9.25 18.01
CA ALA A 53 1.49 8.10 17.47
C ALA A 53 1.29 8.20 15.96
N VAL A 54 0.85 9.36 15.46
CA VAL A 54 0.71 9.62 14.01
C VAL A 54 2.06 9.52 13.32
N SER A 55 3.12 10.09 13.88
CA SER A 55 4.48 9.99 13.32
C SER A 55 4.95 8.54 13.25
N ALA A 56 4.72 7.75 14.29
CA ALA A 56 5.06 6.34 14.31
C ALA A 56 4.28 5.54 13.25
N LEU A 57 2.98 5.82 13.08
CA LEU A 57 2.16 5.20 12.04
C LEU A 57 2.63 5.59 10.64
N VAL A 58 2.93 6.86 10.40
CA VAL A 58 3.47 7.36 9.13
C VAL A 58 4.84 6.75 8.82
N GLN A 59 5.66 6.44 9.82
CA GLN A 59 6.93 5.75 9.62
C GLN A 59 6.76 4.23 9.42
N LEU A 60 5.72 3.62 10.00
CA LEU A 60 5.42 2.19 9.90
C LEU A 60 4.74 1.80 8.58
N LEU A 61 3.77 2.59 8.13
CA LEU A 61 2.99 2.35 6.90
C LEU A 61 3.83 2.17 5.62
N PRO A 62 4.83 3.02 5.29
CA PRO A 62 5.50 3.00 3.99
C PRO A 62 6.32 1.73 3.74
N TYR A 63 6.76 1.03 4.78
CA TYR A 63 7.51 -0.22 4.62
C TYR A 63 6.69 -1.33 3.97
N HIS A 64 5.37 -1.36 4.19
CA HIS A 64 4.51 -2.42 3.68
C HIS A 64 4.01 -2.17 2.25
N TRP A 65 3.82 -0.91 1.86
CA TRP A 65 3.32 -0.57 0.53
C TRP A 65 4.40 -0.72 -0.56
N LEU A 66 5.63 -0.27 -0.28
CA LEU A 66 6.75 -0.40 -1.22
C LEU A 66 7.11 -1.87 -1.53
N GLN A 67 6.89 -2.76 -0.56
CA GLN A 67 7.14 -4.19 -0.75
C GLN A 67 6.13 -4.84 -1.71
N GLN A 68 4.88 -4.38 -1.74
CA GLN A 68 3.84 -5.00 -2.58
C GLN A 68 4.06 -4.77 -4.07
N ASP A 69 4.51 -3.58 -4.46
CA ASP A 69 4.82 -3.29 -5.87
C ASP A 69 6.04 -4.10 -6.35
N LYS A 70 7.09 -4.17 -5.53
CA LYS A 70 8.27 -5.00 -5.81
C LYS A 70 7.93 -6.49 -5.90
N LEU A 71 7.03 -6.97 -5.02
CA LEU A 71 6.52 -8.35 -5.07
C LEU A 71 5.72 -8.63 -6.35
N ARG A 72 4.97 -7.65 -6.87
CA ARG A 72 4.22 -7.79 -8.11
C ARG A 72 5.16 -7.90 -9.31
N GLU A 73 6.16 -7.03 -9.37
CA GLU A 73 7.19 -7.03 -10.43
C GLU A 73 7.99 -8.34 -10.47
N ILE A 74 8.53 -8.77 -9.32
CA ILE A 74 9.29 -10.03 -9.22
C ILE A 74 8.42 -11.23 -9.62
N ARG A 75 7.14 -11.28 -9.19
CA ARG A 75 6.24 -12.37 -9.57
C ARG A 75 5.98 -12.41 -11.07
N THR A 76 5.86 -11.27 -11.73
CA THR A 76 5.69 -11.22 -13.19
C THR A 76 6.94 -11.67 -13.91
N GLU A 77 8.12 -11.26 -13.46
CA GLU A 77 9.39 -11.64 -14.05
C GLU A 77 9.66 -13.15 -13.90
N VAL A 78 9.43 -13.71 -12.71
CA VAL A 78 9.56 -15.14 -12.46
C VAL A 78 8.64 -15.96 -13.37
N LYS A 79 7.37 -15.55 -13.53
CA LYS A 79 6.42 -16.24 -14.43
C LYS A 79 6.88 -16.22 -15.89
N LEU A 80 7.40 -15.09 -16.37
CA LEU A 80 7.93 -14.99 -17.73
C LEU A 80 9.16 -15.88 -17.93
N MET A 81 10.05 -15.92 -16.94
CA MET A 81 11.23 -16.77 -16.98
C MET A 81 10.85 -18.26 -16.95
N GLU A 82 9.91 -18.65 -16.09
CA GLU A 82 9.42 -20.02 -15.98
C GLU A 82 8.77 -20.49 -17.29
N ALA A 83 7.97 -19.63 -17.94
CA ALA A 83 7.42 -19.90 -19.27
C ALA A 83 8.53 -20.11 -20.32
N ARG A 84 9.56 -19.26 -20.33
CA ARG A 84 10.72 -19.41 -21.23
C ARG A 84 11.53 -20.67 -20.96
N VAL A 85 11.73 -21.04 -19.70
CA VAL A 85 12.46 -22.26 -19.34
C VAL A 85 11.64 -23.49 -19.77
N ASN A 86 10.33 -23.48 -19.57
CA ASN A 86 9.48 -24.57 -20.04
C ASN A 86 9.51 -24.71 -21.56
N SER A 87 9.42 -23.61 -22.33
CA SER A 87 9.53 -23.69 -23.79
C SER A 87 10.90 -24.24 -24.23
N LEU A 88 11.99 -23.74 -23.63
CA LEU A 88 13.34 -24.22 -23.93
C LEU A 88 13.51 -25.70 -23.58
N ARG A 89 12.95 -26.14 -22.46
CA ARG A 89 12.99 -27.54 -22.04
C ARG A 89 12.20 -28.42 -22.99
N THR A 90 11.04 -27.98 -23.46
CA THR A 90 10.26 -28.72 -24.47
C THR A 90 11.03 -28.85 -25.79
N GLU A 91 11.65 -27.77 -26.27
CA GLU A 91 12.48 -27.80 -27.47
C GLU A 91 13.72 -28.67 -27.30
N PHE A 92 14.40 -28.56 -26.15
CA PHE A 92 15.55 -29.39 -25.82
C PHE A 92 15.16 -30.86 -25.77
N SER A 93 14.11 -31.22 -25.04
CA SER A 93 13.62 -32.60 -24.98
C SER A 93 13.23 -33.13 -26.35
N ARG A 94 12.59 -32.32 -27.19
CA ARG A 94 12.28 -32.70 -28.59
C ARG A 94 13.55 -32.97 -29.39
N ASN A 95 14.55 -32.09 -29.29
CA ASN A 95 15.79 -32.19 -30.05
C ASN A 95 16.70 -33.33 -29.60
N PHE A 96 16.61 -33.74 -28.33
CA PHE A 96 17.39 -34.82 -27.74
C PHE A 96 16.61 -36.12 -27.57
N ASP A 97 15.37 -36.21 -28.05
CA ASP A 97 14.60 -37.45 -28.09
C ASP A 97 15.07 -38.32 -29.29
N PRO A 98 15.66 -39.50 -29.05
CA PRO A 98 16.14 -40.37 -30.11
C PRO A 98 15.01 -40.87 -31.03
N SER A 99 13.76 -40.91 -30.56
CA SER A 99 12.60 -41.26 -31.39
C SER A 99 12.27 -40.18 -32.42
N GLN A 100 12.52 -38.91 -32.10
CA GLN A 100 12.33 -37.74 -32.97
C GLN A 100 13.57 -37.44 -33.83
N ALA A 101 14.71 -38.08 -33.55
CA ALA A 101 15.95 -37.84 -34.28
C ALA A 101 15.88 -38.17 -35.79
N LYS A 102 14.93 -39.01 -36.24
CA LYS A 102 14.69 -39.25 -37.68
C LYS A 102 13.97 -38.08 -38.35
N SER A 103 12.88 -37.58 -37.75
CA SER A 103 12.11 -36.44 -38.28
C SER A 103 12.93 -35.16 -38.27
N ILE A 104 13.67 -34.88 -37.18
CA ILE A 104 14.54 -33.70 -37.08
C ILE A 104 15.66 -33.72 -38.11
N ARG A 105 16.24 -34.89 -38.43
CA ARG A 105 17.24 -35.02 -39.50
C ARG A 105 16.66 -34.65 -40.86
N GLN A 106 15.44 -35.10 -41.13
CA GLN A 106 14.74 -34.81 -42.38
C GLN A 106 14.40 -33.31 -42.47
N GLU A 107 13.88 -32.71 -41.38
CA GLU A 107 13.52 -31.29 -41.31
C GLU A 107 14.73 -30.36 -41.41
N GLN A 108 15.79 -30.59 -40.63
CA GLN A 108 16.90 -29.65 -40.51
C GLN A 108 18.05 -29.89 -41.49
N SER A 109 18.29 -31.14 -41.87
CA SER A 109 19.43 -31.49 -42.73
C SER A 109 19.04 -32.05 -44.11
N TYR A 110 17.73 -32.18 -44.37
CA TYR A 110 17.21 -32.78 -45.60
C TYR A 110 17.80 -34.18 -45.90
N ARG A 111 18.23 -34.88 -44.84
CA ARG A 111 18.84 -36.22 -44.92
C ARG A 111 17.79 -37.26 -44.59
N PHE A 112 17.47 -38.07 -45.58
CA PHE A 112 16.55 -39.19 -45.47
C PHE A 112 17.29 -40.47 -45.05
N ASP A 113 16.52 -41.46 -44.58
CA ASP A 113 17.07 -42.78 -44.25
C ASP A 113 17.74 -43.38 -45.51
N PRO A 114 18.95 -43.95 -45.43
CA PRO A 114 19.64 -44.50 -46.61
C PRO A 114 18.86 -45.61 -47.32
N SER A 115 17.86 -46.22 -46.66
CA SER A 115 16.93 -47.18 -47.28
C SER A 115 15.81 -46.54 -48.10
N GLN A 116 15.62 -45.22 -48.04
CA GLN A 116 14.57 -44.48 -48.74
C GLN A 116 15.15 -43.63 -49.89
N ARG A 117 14.51 -43.67 -51.07
CA ARG A 117 14.91 -42.85 -52.22
C ARG A 117 14.08 -41.57 -52.28
N GLN A 118 14.77 -40.44 -52.44
CA GLN A 118 14.12 -39.15 -52.71
C GLN A 118 13.56 -39.13 -54.14
N VAL A 119 12.26 -38.91 -54.29
CA VAL A 119 11.60 -38.73 -55.59
C VAL A 119 11.41 -37.23 -55.81
N ILE A 120 12.12 -36.68 -56.81
CA ILE A 120 11.93 -35.29 -57.25
C ILE A 120 11.09 -35.35 -58.52
N LEU A 121 9.85 -34.84 -58.45
CA LEU A 121 8.99 -34.69 -59.61
C LEU A 121 9.48 -33.47 -60.39
N ILE A 122 10.15 -33.73 -61.52
CA ILE A 122 10.58 -32.68 -62.44
C ILE A 122 9.47 -32.55 -63.49
N ASN A 123 8.90 -31.35 -63.65
CA ASN A 123 7.91 -31.12 -64.70
C ASN A 123 8.53 -31.41 -66.07
N PRO A 124 7.88 -32.24 -66.91
CA PRO A 124 8.43 -32.65 -68.21
C PRO A 124 8.62 -31.46 -69.16
N ASP A 125 7.82 -30.40 -69.01
CA ASP A 125 7.83 -29.22 -69.87
C ASP A 125 9.17 -28.45 -69.88
N LEU A 126 10.07 -28.72 -68.92
CA LEU A 126 11.40 -28.09 -68.87
C LEU A 126 12.51 -28.92 -69.55
N LYS A 127 12.29 -30.23 -69.76
CA LYS A 127 13.28 -31.09 -70.44
C LYS A 127 13.27 -30.90 -71.96
N ASP A 128 12.11 -30.59 -72.53
CA ASP A 128 11.97 -30.35 -73.97
C ASP A 128 12.50 -28.97 -74.39
N ALA A 129 12.61 -28.03 -73.44
CA ALA A 129 13.14 -26.68 -73.68
C ALA A 129 14.68 -26.64 -73.77
N GLU A 130 15.40 -27.46 -73.00
CA GLU A 130 16.87 -27.51 -73.02
C GLU A 130 17.42 -28.40 -74.15
N GLN A 131 16.65 -29.42 -74.59
CA GLN A 131 17.05 -30.29 -75.71
C GLN A 131 16.88 -29.63 -77.08
N SER A 132 16.08 -28.55 -77.19
CA SER A 132 15.89 -27.79 -78.42
C SER A 132 17.01 -26.76 -78.70
N TYR A 133 17.88 -26.45 -77.73
CA TYR A 133 18.99 -25.50 -77.91
C TYR A 133 20.37 -26.15 -78.08
N SER A 134 20.46 -27.49 -78.06
CA SER A 134 21.71 -28.24 -78.24
C SER A 134 21.57 -29.28 -79.35
N SER A 135 21.37 -28.81 -80.59
CA SER A 135 21.80 -29.52 -81.80
C SER A 135 22.11 -28.49 -82.90
N PRO A 136 23.21 -28.69 -83.65
CA PRO A 136 23.92 -27.66 -84.43
C PRO A 136 23.22 -27.17 -85.69
#